data_AF-A0A256YCR3-F1
#
_entry.id   AF-A0A256YCR3-F1
#
_cell.length_a   1.000
_cell.length_b   1.000
_cell.length_c   1.000
_cell.angle_alpha   90.00
_cell.angle_beta   90.00
_cell.angle_gamma   90.00
#
_symmetry.space_group_name_H-M   'P 1'
#
loop_
_entity.id
_entity.type
_entity.pdbx_description
1 polymer ?
#
loop_
_entity_poly.entity_id
_entity_poly.type
_entity_poly.pdbx_seq_one_letter_code
_entity_poly.pdbx_strand_id
1 'polypeptide(L)'
;MKKVILSRLKIKSVSRKYLDSIYKTLHPDNTVLPRGMTLSEKLEEHKETYVYIIDINVPCGSKNFDSMRGALDEILTIISMIENISRRLK
;
A
#
# COMPACT_ATOMS: atom_id res chain seq x y z
N MET A 1 19.75 9.23 -6.00
CA MET A 1 18.53 9.72 -6.69
C MET A 1 17.48 10.06 -5.65
N LYS A 2 16.80 11.21 -5.75
CA LYS A 2 15.76 11.63 -4.81
C LYS A 2 14.49 10.80 -5.09
N LYS A 3 13.96 10.11 -4.07
CA LYS A 3 12.67 9.41 -4.14
C LYS A 3 11.55 10.37 -3.75
N VAL A 4 10.39 10.23 -4.39
CA VAL A 4 9.18 10.99 -4.07
C VAL A 4 8.03 10.02 -3.78
N ILE A 5 7.20 10.38 -2.81
CA ILE A 5 5.98 9.65 -2.49
C ILE A 5 4.99 9.95 -3.62
N LEU A 6 4.65 8.92 -4.41
CA LEU A 6 3.62 9.02 -5.45
C LEU A 6 2.23 8.98 -4.83
N SER A 7 2.02 8.04 -3.93
CA SER A 7 0.73 7.82 -3.26
C SER A 7 0.95 7.30 -1.85
N ARG A 8 -0.02 7.61 -0.99
CA ARG A 8 -0.09 7.17 0.40
C ARG A 8 -1.47 6.58 0.64
N LEU A 9 -1.54 5.26 0.82
CA LEU A 9 -2.75 4.58 1.23
C LEU A 9 -2.82 4.54 2.76
N LYS A 10 -3.99 4.84 3.34
CA LYS A 10 -4.24 4.74 4.77
C LYS A 10 -5.48 3.88 5.02
N ILE A 11 -5.29 2.74 5.66
CA ILE A 11 -6.37 1.82 6.05
C ILE A 11 -6.57 1.98 7.55
N LYS A 12 -7.73 2.49 7.96
CA LYS A 12 -8.08 2.68 9.37
C LYS A 12 -9.03 1.57 9.81
N SER A 13 -8.78 1.01 10.99
CA SER A 13 -9.70 0.04 11.60
C SER A 13 -9.60 0.08 13.11
N VAL A 14 -10.71 -0.19 13.81
CA VAL A 14 -10.72 -0.44 15.26
C VAL A 14 -10.24 -1.84 15.60
N SER A 15 -10.21 -2.77 14.62
CA SER A 15 -9.75 -4.14 14.82
C SER A 15 -8.29 -4.29 14.44
N ARG A 16 -7.43 -4.47 15.45
CA ARG A 16 -6.01 -4.78 15.24
C ARG A 16 -5.81 -6.06 14.44
N LYS A 17 -6.56 -7.11 14.75
CA LYS A 17 -6.48 -8.41 14.06
C LYS A 17 -6.76 -8.28 12.56
N TYR A 18 -7.70 -7.41 12.19
CA TYR A 18 -8.01 -7.12 10.80
C TYR A 18 -6.84 -6.44 10.08
N LEU A 19 -6.23 -5.41 10.69
CA LEU A 19 -5.05 -4.77 10.08
C LEU A 19 -3.82 -5.67 10.06
N ASP A 20 -3.60 -6.49 11.09
CA ASP A 20 -2.51 -7.47 11.08
C ASP A 20 -2.70 -8.49 9.94
N SER A 21 -3.94 -8.87 9.64
CA SER A 21 -4.25 -9.78 8.52
C SER A 21 -3.99 -9.11 7.17
N ILE A 22 -4.38 -7.84 7.03
CA ILE A 22 -4.09 -7.05 5.83
C ILE A 22 -2.58 -6.86 5.66
N TYR A 23 -1.87 -6.48 6.73
CA TYR A 23 -0.42 -6.29 6.74
C TYR A 23 0.31 -7.56 6.29
N LYS A 24 -0.03 -8.72 6.88
CA LYS A 24 0.57 -10.01 6.48
C LYS A 24 0.28 -10.37 5.03
N THR A 25 -0.87 -10.00 4.51
CA THR A 25 -1.25 -10.33 3.13
C THR A 25 -0.56 -9.43 2.12
N LEU A 26 -0.42 -8.14 2.44
CA LEU A 26 0.15 -7.13 1.55
C LEU A 26 1.66 -6.92 1.69
N HIS A 27 2.29 -7.57 2.67
CA HIS A 27 3.72 -7.46 2.92
C HIS A 27 4.50 -7.55 1.59
N PRO A 28 5.51 -6.69 1.35
CA PRO A 28 6.17 -6.54 0.05
C PRO A 28 6.76 -7.84 -0.50
N ASP A 29 7.04 -8.83 0.34
CA ASP A 29 7.46 -10.18 -0.09
C ASP A 29 6.39 -10.94 -0.87
N ASN A 30 5.12 -10.57 -0.72
CA ASN A 30 3.97 -11.13 -1.41
C ASN A 30 3.56 -10.31 -2.65
N THR A 31 4.21 -9.18 -2.91
CA THR A 31 3.77 -8.19 -3.89
C THR A 31 4.87 -7.97 -4.93
N VAL A 32 4.64 -8.38 -6.17
CA VAL A 32 5.58 -8.11 -7.27
C VAL A 32 5.52 -6.62 -7.59
N LEU A 33 6.57 -5.88 -7.23
CA LEU A 33 6.68 -4.45 -7.51
C LEU A 33 7.40 -4.18 -8.85
N PRO A 34 6.97 -3.18 -9.63
CA PRO A 34 7.65 -2.72 -10.82
C PRO A 34 9.06 -2.26 -10.52
N ARG A 35 9.91 -2.37 -11.53
CA ARG A 35 11.29 -1.91 -11.45
C ARG A 35 11.36 -0.44 -11.06
N GLY A 36 12.07 -0.15 -9.97
CA GLY A 36 12.29 1.20 -9.47
C GLY A 36 11.27 1.69 -8.44
N MET A 37 10.19 0.93 -8.19
CA MET A 37 9.24 1.24 -7.13
C MET A 37 9.68 0.61 -5.81
N THR A 38 9.39 1.31 -4.71
CA THR A 38 9.55 0.76 -3.37
C THR A 38 8.33 1.10 -2.52
N LEU A 39 7.75 0.09 -1.89
CA LEU A 39 6.76 0.26 -0.84
C LEU A 39 7.46 0.56 0.48
N SER A 40 6.84 1.40 1.29
CA SER A 40 7.21 1.62 2.68
C SER A 40 5.96 1.51 3.52
N GLU A 41 6.01 0.66 4.52
CA GLU A 41 4.83 0.27 5.28
C GLU A 41 4.98 0.68 6.73
N LYS A 42 3.90 1.12 7.35
CA LYS A 42 3.87 1.49 8.75
C LYS A 42 2.53 1.15 9.37
N LEU A 43 2.56 0.51 10.54
CA LEU A 43 1.38 0.36 11.39
C LEU A 43 1.48 1.36 12.54
N GLU A 44 0.47 2.20 12.70
CA GLU A 44 0.35 3.16 13.79
C GLU A 44 -0.87 2.84 14.65
N GLU A 45 -0.72 3.01 15.98
CA GLU A 45 -1.81 2.86 16.94
C GLU A 45 -2.20 4.25 17.47
N HIS A 46 -3.48 4.58 17.35
CA HIS A 46 -4.06 5.87 17.75
C HIS A 46 -5.28 5.63 18.63
N LYS A 47 -5.06 5.61 19.97
CA LYS A 47 -6.07 5.39 21.02
C LYS A 47 -6.88 4.09 20.82
N GLU A 48 -7.95 4.14 20.04
CA GLU A 48 -8.88 3.03 19.76
C GLU A 48 -8.91 2.64 18.27
N THR A 49 -8.06 3.26 17.47
CA THR A 49 -7.97 3.03 16.03
C THR A 49 -6.55 2.69 15.65
N TYR A 50 -6.42 1.66 14.84
CA TYR A 50 -5.18 1.28 14.20
C TYR A 50 -5.18 1.83 12.78
N VAL A 51 -4.02 2.26 12.30
CA VAL A 51 -3.84 2.81 10.97
C VAL A 51 -2.67 2.11 10.29
N TYR A 52 -2.97 1.42 9.20
CA TYR A 52 -1.96 0.86 8.32
C TYR A 52 -1.71 1.82 7.17
N ILE A 53 -0.46 2.23 7.00
CA ILE A 53 -0.01 3.22 6.02
C ILE A 53 0.92 2.54 5.04
N ILE A 54 0.64 2.67 3.75
CA ILE A 54 1.49 2.20 2.66
C ILE A 54 1.89 3.41 1.81
N ASP A 55 3.18 3.73 1.81
CA ASP A 55 3.80 4.77 1.01
C ASP A 55 4.45 4.16 -0.22
N ILE A 56 4.08 4.67 -1.38
CA ILE A 56 4.54 4.18 -2.67
C ILE A 56 5.52 5.19 -3.22
N ASN A 57 6.79 4.78 -3.24
CA ASN A 57 7.88 5.66 -3.58
C ASN A 57 8.40 5.34 -4.99
N VAL A 58 8.53 6.38 -5.81
CA VAL A 58 9.09 6.29 -7.16
C VAL A 58 10.35 7.17 -7.26
N PRO A 59 11.29 6.86 -8.16
CA PRO A 59 12.41 7.75 -8.46
C PRO A 59 11.86 9.02 -9.13
N CYS A 60 12.49 10.18 -8.95
CA CYS A 60 12.08 11.42 -9.62
C CYS A 60 12.64 11.48 -11.06
N GLY A 61 11.82 11.76 -12.09
CA GLY A 61 12.26 11.86 -13.50
C GLY A 61 11.11 11.86 -14.55
N SER A 62 11.33 12.45 -15.73
CA SER A 62 10.30 12.64 -16.78
C SER A 62 9.88 11.38 -17.54
N LYS A 63 10.71 10.32 -17.56
CA LYS A 63 10.35 8.98 -18.06
C LYS A 63 9.37 8.23 -17.14
N ASN A 64 8.98 8.83 -16.02
CA ASN A 64 8.26 8.12 -14.98
C ASN A 64 6.74 8.24 -15.07
N PHE A 65 6.19 8.98 -16.03
CA PHE A 65 4.73 9.11 -16.19
C PHE A 65 4.05 7.81 -16.65
N ASP A 66 4.64 7.06 -17.59
CA ASP A 66 4.14 5.73 -17.96
C ASP A 66 4.26 4.74 -16.80
N SER A 67 5.36 4.81 -16.05
CA SER A 67 5.50 4.05 -14.80
C SER A 67 4.56 4.54 -13.69
N MET A 68 4.12 5.79 -13.69
CA MET A 68 3.13 6.30 -12.73
C MET A 68 1.74 5.74 -13.02
N ARG A 69 1.36 5.59 -14.29
CA ARG A 69 0.12 4.90 -14.66
C ARG A 69 0.17 3.42 -14.24
N GLY A 70 1.28 2.74 -14.54
CA GLY A 70 1.49 1.37 -14.05
C GLY A 70 1.42 1.27 -12.51
N ALA A 71 2.01 2.23 -11.80
CA ALA A 71 1.92 2.31 -10.33
C ALA A 71 0.48 2.47 -9.85
N LEU A 72 -0.30 3.33 -10.51
CA LEU A 72 -1.70 3.56 -10.17
C LEU A 72 -2.55 2.33 -10.41
N ASP A 73 -2.33 1.60 -11.51
CA ASP A 73 -3.05 0.36 -11.80
C ASP A 73 -2.74 -0.73 -10.76
N GLU A 74 -1.49 -0.80 -10.28
CA GLU A 74 -1.13 -1.69 -9.18
C GLU A 74 -1.69 -1.27 -7.84
N ILE A 75 -1.74 0.04 -7.55
CA ILE A 75 -2.43 0.57 -6.37
C ILE A 75 -3.89 0.16 -6.38
N LEU A 76 -4.56 0.32 -7.52
CA LEU A 76 -5.95 -0.09 -7.69
C LEU A 76 -6.11 -1.60 -7.53
N THR A 77 -5.13 -2.39 -7.97
CA THR A 77 -5.09 -3.84 -7.75
C THR A 77 -4.94 -4.18 -6.26
N ILE A 78 -4.03 -3.51 -5.55
CA ILE A 78 -3.84 -3.66 -4.09
C ILE A 78 -5.12 -3.29 -3.34
N ILE A 79 -5.76 -2.16 -3.69
CA ILE A 79 -7.04 -1.74 -3.13
C ILE A 79 -8.13 -2.78 -3.39
N SER A 80 -8.19 -3.31 -4.62
CA SER A 80 -9.16 -4.35 -4.99
C SER A 80 -8.93 -5.66 -4.22
N MET A 81 -7.66 -6.03 -3.97
CA MET A 81 -7.31 -7.17 -3.12
C MET A 81 -7.74 -6.94 -1.67
N ILE A 82 -7.49 -5.74 -1.12
CA ILE A 82 -7.96 -5.35 0.22
C ILE A 82 -9.48 -5.50 0.30
N GLU A 83 -10.22 -4.89 -0.63
CA GLU A 83 -11.68 -4.94 -0.63
C GLU A 83 -12.22 -6.38 -0.69
N ASN A 84 -11.61 -7.24 -1.52
CA ASN A 84 -11.98 -8.64 -1.61
C ASN A 84 -11.74 -9.40 -0.30
N ILE A 85 -10.62 -9.15 0.38
CA ILE A 85 -10.32 -9.75 1.68
C ILE A 85 -11.32 -9.24 2.73
N SER A 86 -11.59 -7.93 2.75
CA SER A 86 -12.57 -7.31 3.65
C SER A 86 -13.96 -7.90 3.49
N ARG A 87 -14.38 -8.21 2.25
CA ARG A 87 -15.68 -8.87 1.98
C ARG A 87 -15.72 -10.32 2.44
N ARG A 88 -14.61 -11.05 2.34
CA ARG A 88 -14.51 -12.46 2.79
C ARG A 88 -14.43 -12.63 4.30
N LEU A 89 -14.02 -11.59 5.02
CA LEU A 89 -13.93 -11.58 6.49
C LEU A 89 -15.21 -11.04 7.18
N LYS A 90 -16.21 -10.60 6.40
CA LYS A 90 -17.57 -10.26 6.86
C LYS A 90 -18.45 -11.50 6.83
#